data_AF-A0A3D2UFY6-F1
#
_entry.id   AF-A0A3D2UFY6-F1
#
_cell.length_a   1.000
_cell.length_b   1.000
_cell.length_c   1.000
_cell.angle_alpha   90.00
_cell.angle_beta   90.00
_cell.angle_gamma   90.00
#
_symmetry.space_group_name_H-M   'P 1'
#
loop_
_entity.id
_entity.type
_entity.pdbx_description
1 polymer ?
#
loop_
_entity_poly.entity_id
_entity_poly.type
_entity_poly.pdbx_seq_one_letter_code
_entity_poly.pdbx_strand_id
1 'polypeptide(L)'
;MDDMATLTAAEIAGKNNYDLNKHWGEMKGFTFALQFGYRGDATGGPMAIISEASVIALHALMGNAPVYAAVGSTEADAYLADLQAAKDIFQAAYGFSDANMADW
;
A
#
# COMPACT_ATOMS: atom_id res chain seq x y z
N MET A 1 3.27 -8.92 -4.52
CA MET A 1 2.21 -8.75 -3.49
C MET A 1 1.56 -10.09 -3.26
N ASP A 2 2.38 -10.99 -2.76
CA ASP A 2 2.18 -12.42 -2.99
C ASP A 2 1.35 -13.05 -1.87
N ASP A 3 1.25 -12.36 -0.73
CA ASP A 3 0.51 -12.82 0.44
C ASP A 3 -0.95 -13.15 0.12
N MET A 4 -1.59 -12.38 -0.77
CA MET A 4 -2.96 -12.65 -1.21
C MET A 4 -3.06 -13.79 -2.23
N ALA A 5 -2.01 -14.07 -3.00
CA ALA A 5 -2.03 -15.08 -4.05
C ALA A 5 -2.03 -16.52 -3.48
N THR A 6 -1.64 -16.68 -2.22
CA THR A 6 -1.51 -17.98 -1.56
C THR A 6 -2.55 -18.22 -0.46
N LEU A 7 -3.53 -17.34 -0.30
CA LEU A 7 -4.56 -17.48 0.74
C LEU A 7 -5.38 -18.76 0.56
N THR A 8 -5.46 -19.56 1.61
CA THR A 8 -6.35 -20.72 1.67
C THR A 8 -7.77 -20.31 2.02
N ALA A 9 -8.74 -21.17 1.71
CA ALA A 9 -10.15 -20.95 2.09
C ALA A 9 -10.34 -20.80 3.61
N ALA A 10 -9.53 -21.49 4.42
CA ALA A 10 -9.59 -21.41 5.87
C ALA A 10 -9.09 -20.04 6.38
N GLU A 11 -8.00 -19.52 5.80
CA GLU A 11 -7.45 -18.20 6.16
C GLU A 11 -8.38 -17.07 5.72
N ILE A 12 -9.02 -17.20 4.55
CA ILE A 12 -10.05 -16.27 4.07
C ILE A 12 -11.23 -16.23 5.06
N ALA A 13 -11.79 -17.40 5.40
CA ALA A 13 -12.92 -17.49 6.33
C ALA A 13 -12.56 -17.00 7.74
N GLY A 14 -11.35 -17.30 8.20
CA GLY A 14 -10.84 -16.91 9.52
C GLY A 14 -10.27 -15.49 9.60
N LYS A 15 -10.07 -14.82 8.47
CA LYS A 15 -9.36 -13.53 8.34
C LYS A 15 -8.02 -13.54 9.10
N ASN A 16 -7.27 -14.62 8.94
CA ASN A 16 -6.05 -14.84 9.70
C ASN A 16 -4.98 -15.54 8.86
N ASN A 17 -4.03 -14.76 8.38
CA ASN A 17 -2.78 -15.16 7.77
C ASN A 17 -1.67 -14.27 8.33
N TYR A 18 -0.58 -14.88 8.80
CA TYR A 18 0.48 -14.16 9.51
C TYR A 18 1.18 -13.13 8.62
N ASP A 19 1.59 -13.53 7.42
CA ASP A 19 2.37 -12.70 6.51
C ASP A 19 1.53 -11.53 5.98
N LEU A 20 0.30 -11.79 5.52
CA LEU A 20 -0.62 -10.75 5.06
C LEU A 20 -0.88 -9.71 6.16
N ASN A 21 -1.17 -10.16 7.38
CA ASN A 21 -1.42 -9.24 8.50
C ASN A 21 -0.18 -8.41 8.84
N LYS A 22 0.99 -9.04 8.85
CA LYS A 22 2.26 -8.39 9.15
C LYS A 22 2.61 -7.36 8.08
N HIS A 23 2.66 -7.75 6.81
CA HIS A 23 3.06 -6.87 5.72
C HIS A 23 2.06 -5.72 5.52
N TRP A 24 0.75 -5.97 5.66
CA TRP A 24 -0.24 -4.90 5.66
C TRP A 24 -0.02 -3.91 6.82
N GLY A 25 0.26 -4.42 8.02
CA GLY A 25 0.56 -3.60 9.20
C GLY A 25 1.83 -2.74 9.02
N GLU A 26 2.89 -3.33 8.47
CA GLU A 26 4.13 -2.62 8.11
C GLU A 26 3.86 -1.53 7.07
N MET A 27 3.17 -1.86 5.99
CA MET A 27 2.80 -0.91 4.92
C MET A 27 2.00 0.28 5.49
N LYS A 28 0.99 0.02 6.32
CA LYS A 28 0.16 1.08 6.92
C LYS A 28 0.96 1.93 7.92
N GLY A 29 1.78 1.29 8.76
CA GLY A 29 2.61 1.96 9.75
C GLY A 29 3.68 2.86 9.14
N PHE A 30 4.37 2.38 8.10
CA PHE A 30 5.36 3.20 7.38
C PHE A 30 4.71 4.37 6.65
N THR A 31 3.57 4.15 6.00
CA THR A 31 2.82 5.24 5.34
C THR A 31 2.37 6.31 6.34
N PHE A 32 1.93 5.90 7.54
CA PHE A 32 1.57 6.84 8.61
C PHE A 32 2.76 7.72 9.02
N ALA A 33 3.99 7.19 9.04
CA ALA A 33 5.16 7.99 9.38
C ALA A 33 5.45 9.11 8.36
N LEU A 34 5.06 8.93 7.09
CA LEU A 34 5.28 9.91 6.02
C LEU A 34 4.54 11.23 6.26
N GLN A 35 3.41 11.20 6.97
CA GLN A 35 2.62 12.40 7.28
C GLN A 35 3.42 13.43 8.11
N PHE A 36 4.47 13.00 8.81
CA PHE A 36 5.33 13.87 9.62
C PHE A 36 6.53 14.44 8.85
N GLY A 37 6.77 13.99 7.61
CA GLY A 37 7.81 14.56 6.73
C GLY A 37 7.47 15.96 6.23
N TYR A 38 6.23 16.40 6.46
CA TYR A 38 5.71 17.68 6.04
C TYR A 38 6.03 18.78 7.07
N ARG A 39 6.87 19.75 6.69
CA ARG A 39 7.11 20.97 7.48
C ARG A 39 6.94 22.22 6.62
N GLY A 40 5.73 22.74 6.40
CA GLY A 40 5.62 24.14 5.95
C GLY A 40 4.33 24.65 5.32
N ASP A 41 3.66 23.92 4.42
CA ASP A 41 2.47 24.37 3.67
C ASP A 41 1.82 23.21 2.91
N ALA A 42 0.61 23.36 2.36
CA ALA A 42 -0.17 22.36 1.57
C ALA A 42 0.63 21.62 0.48
N THR A 43 1.77 22.18 0.06
CA THR A 43 2.67 21.64 -0.96
C THR A 43 3.85 20.85 -0.38
N GLY A 44 4.00 20.81 0.94
CA GLY A 44 5.11 20.21 1.65
C GLY A 44 6.24 21.21 1.87
N GLY A 45 6.86 21.11 3.06
CA GLY A 45 8.11 21.83 3.32
C GLY A 45 9.21 21.53 2.30
N PRO A 46 10.34 22.26 2.31
CA PRO A 46 11.45 22.03 1.38
C PRO A 46 12.08 20.62 1.47
N MET A 47 11.70 19.82 2.47
CA MET A 47 12.15 18.44 2.68
C MET A 47 11.07 17.39 2.36
N ALA A 48 9.85 17.80 1.98
CA ALA A 48 8.77 16.89 1.66
C ALA A 48 8.97 16.30 0.26
N ILE A 49 9.25 15.00 0.20
CA ILE A 49 9.45 14.25 -1.05
C ILE A 49 8.11 13.79 -1.63
N ILE A 50 7.08 13.65 -0.77
CA ILE A 50 5.73 13.20 -1.15
C ILE A 50 4.69 14.22 -0.70
N SER A 51 3.68 14.47 -1.54
CA SER A 51 2.62 15.45 -1.25
C SER A 51 1.61 14.95 -0.21
N GLU A 52 0.94 15.87 0.48
CA GLU A 52 -0.15 15.54 1.41
C GLU A 52 -1.27 14.76 0.70
N ALA A 53 -1.67 15.20 -0.50
CA ALA A 53 -2.68 14.51 -1.30
C ALA A 53 -2.28 13.07 -1.64
N SER A 54 -0.99 12.85 -1.95
CA SER A 54 -0.45 11.50 -2.19
C SER A 54 -0.50 10.64 -0.93
N VAL A 55 -0.17 11.18 0.25
CA VAL A 55 -0.26 10.44 1.53
C VAL A 55 -1.72 10.08 1.85
N ILE A 56 -2.66 11.00 1.63
CA ILE A 56 -4.10 10.72 1.78
C ILE A 56 -4.55 9.61 0.82
N ALA A 57 -4.14 9.69 -0.45
CA ALA A 57 -4.48 8.69 -1.46
C ALA A 57 -3.90 7.31 -1.11
N LEU A 58 -2.64 7.24 -0.66
CA LEU A 58 -2.01 6.00 -0.19
C LEU A 58 -2.83 5.35 0.93
N HIS A 59 -3.26 6.13 1.93
CA HIS A 59 -4.08 5.59 3.01
C HIS A 59 -5.45 5.08 2.55
N ALA A 60 -6.05 5.70 1.54
CA ALA A 60 -7.31 5.25 0.95
C ALA A 60 -7.12 3.93 0.17
N LEU A 61 -6.12 3.88 -0.72
CA LEU A 61 -5.79 2.69 -1.53
C LEU A 61 -5.43 1.48 -0.67
N MET A 62 -4.66 1.70 0.41
CA MET A 62 -4.25 0.62 1.32
C MET A 62 -5.39 0.09 2.20
N GLY A 63 -6.47 0.85 2.34
CA GLY A 63 -7.60 0.52 3.20
C GLY A 63 -7.31 0.58 4.70
N ASN A 64 -8.27 0.13 5.51
CA ASN A 64 -8.20 0.16 6.99
C ASN A 64 -8.03 -1.23 7.62
N ALA A 65 -7.98 -2.29 6.81
CA ALA A 65 -7.67 -3.65 7.21
C ALA A 65 -7.12 -4.44 6.01
N PRO A 66 -6.43 -5.58 6.24
CA PRO A 66 -6.05 -6.49 5.16
C PRO A 66 -7.29 -7.08 4.46
N VAL A 67 -7.20 -7.27 3.15
CA VAL A 67 -8.26 -7.88 2.34
C VAL A 67 -8.07 -9.39 2.28
N TYR A 68 -9.07 -10.13 2.78
CA TYR A 68 -9.13 -11.60 2.74
C TYR A 68 -10.14 -12.02 1.67
N ALA A 69 -9.81 -11.79 0.42
CA ALA A 69 -10.64 -12.15 -0.73
C ALA A 69 -10.16 -13.46 -1.35
N ALA A 70 -11.06 -14.18 -2.02
CA ALA A 70 -10.68 -15.37 -2.77
C ALA A 70 -9.75 -15.00 -3.94
N VAL A 71 -8.72 -15.82 -4.16
CA VAL A 71 -7.76 -15.62 -5.26
C VAL A 71 -8.51 -15.55 -6.60
N GLY A 72 -8.23 -14.51 -7.40
CA GLY A 72 -8.89 -14.27 -8.69
C GLY A 72 -10.36 -13.83 -8.59
N SER A 73 -10.83 -13.45 -7.39
CA SER A 73 -12.12 -12.77 -7.24
C SER A 73 -11.99 -11.30 -7.61
N THR A 74 -13.13 -10.69 -7.97
CA THR A 74 -13.20 -9.25 -8.28
C THR A 74 -12.71 -8.36 -7.13
N GLU A 75 -12.93 -8.76 -5.88
CA GLU A 75 -12.43 -8.04 -4.70
C GLU A 75 -10.90 -8.13 -4.58
N ALA A 76 -10.32 -9.31 -4.81
CA ALA A 76 -8.88 -9.49 -4.83
C ALA A 76 -8.22 -8.68 -5.96
N ASP A 77 -8.78 -8.73 -7.17
CA ASP A 77 -8.28 -8.00 -8.34
C ASP A 77 -8.36 -6.48 -8.14
N ALA A 78 -9.46 -5.99 -7.55
CA ALA A 78 -9.62 -4.58 -7.23
C ALA A 78 -8.57 -4.11 -6.21
N TYR A 79 -8.34 -4.88 -5.15
CA TYR A 79 -7.35 -4.50 -4.15
C TYR A 79 -5.92 -4.57 -4.70
N LEU A 80 -5.59 -5.55 -5.55
CA LEU A 80 -4.30 -5.57 -6.25
C LEU A 80 -4.11 -4.34 -7.13
N ALA A 81 -5.16 -3.87 -7.81
CA ALA A 81 -5.10 -2.64 -8.60
C ALA A 81 -4.88 -1.39 -7.72
N ASP A 82 -5.54 -1.31 -6.56
CA ASP A 82 -5.32 -0.21 -5.60
C ASP A 82 -3.87 -0.17 -5.12
N LEU A 83 -3.30 -1.33 -4.83
CA LEU A 83 -1.93 -1.43 -4.37
C LEU A 83 -0.91 -1.13 -5.50
N GLN A 84 -1.23 -1.47 -6.75
CA GLN A 84 -0.44 -1.03 -7.89
C GLN A 84 -0.46 0.49 -8.03
N ALA A 85 -1.63 1.13 -7.88
CA ALA A 85 -1.71 2.59 -7.87
C ALA A 85 -0.90 3.22 -6.71
N ALA A 86 -0.84 2.54 -5.55
CA ALA A 86 0.03 2.96 -4.45
C ALA A 86 1.53 2.85 -4.81
N LYS A 87 1.95 1.77 -5.50
CA LYS A 87 3.32 1.64 -6.04
C LYS A 87 3.65 2.78 -6.99
N ASP A 88 2.73 3.16 -7.88
CA ASP A 88 2.93 4.26 -8.84
C ASP A 88 3.11 5.61 -8.14
N ILE A 89 2.37 5.87 -7.04
CA ILE A 89 2.56 7.06 -6.21
C ILE A 89 3.98 7.09 -5.61
N PHE A 90 4.45 5.98 -5.06
CA PHE A 90 5.80 5.90 -4.50
C PHE A 90 6.87 6.07 -5.58
N GLN A 91 6.69 5.46 -6.75
CA GLN A 91 7.61 5.61 -7.87
C GLN A 91 7.75 7.08 -8.27
N ALA A 92 6.61 7.76 -8.48
CA ALA A 92 6.60 9.16 -8.90
C ALA A 92 7.18 10.10 -7.85
N ALA A 93 6.85 9.91 -6.56
CA ALA A 93 7.31 10.78 -5.48
C ALA A 93 8.82 10.64 -5.23
N TYR A 94 9.35 9.41 -5.25
CA TYR A 94 10.74 9.13 -4.89
C TYR A 94 11.68 8.96 -6.09
N GLY A 95 11.15 9.00 -7.31
CA GLY A 95 11.93 8.89 -8.54
C GLY A 95 12.56 7.52 -8.75
N PHE A 96 11.90 6.44 -8.29
CA PHE A 96 12.38 5.08 -8.54
C PHE A 96 12.32 4.74 -10.03
N SER A 97 13.35 4.05 -10.52
CA SER A 97 13.40 3.58 -11.91
C SER A 97 12.40 2.45 -12.13
N ASP A 98 11.96 2.25 -13.38
CA ASP A 98 11.11 1.11 -13.74
C ASP A 98 11.78 -0.23 -13.39
N ALA A 99 13.11 -0.31 -13.47
CA ALA A 99 13.88 -1.48 -13.06
C ALA A 99 13.72 -1.77 -11.56
N ASN A 100 13.79 -0.75 -10.70
CA ASN A 100 13.56 -0.93 -9.26
C ASN A 100 12.11 -1.35 -8.97
N MET A 101 11.16 -0.86 -9.76
CA MET A 101 9.73 -1.18 -9.56
C MET A 101 9.36 -2.58 -10.03
N ALA A 102 10.08 -3.12 -11.02
CA ALA A 102 9.88 -4.46 -11.54
C ALA A 102 10.28 -5.55 -10.52
N ASP A 103 11.29 -5.26 -9.68
CA ASP A 103 11.80 -6.19 -8.66
C ASP A 103 11.15 -6.00 -7.27
N TRP A 104 10.11 -5.16 -7.17
CA TRP A 104 9.35 -4.89 -5.94
C TRP A 104 8.14 -5.83 -5.78
#